data_AF-A0A8S8Y799-F1
#
_entry.id   AF-A0A8S8Y799-F1
#
_cell.length_a   1.000
_cell.length_b   1.000
_cell.length_c   1.000
_cell.angle_alpha   90.00
_cell.angle_beta   90.00
_cell.angle_gamma   90.00
#
_symmetry.space_group_name_H-M   'P 1'
#
loop_
_entity.id
_entity.type
_entity.pdbx_description
1 polymer ?
#
loop_
_entity_poly.entity_id
_entity_poly.type
_entity_poly.pdbx_seq_one_letter_code
_entity_poly.pdbx_strand_id
1 'polypeptide(L)'
;MAPDIETLLNHLPDDAEHSRLYIAANVTYLEETGELSDDDQDFLRLLTRNVVERAGRGMNVDAAVLNQWVTSICEEQISEEKASIYNIAALCLNDLESRQQLLACTTAEEAIHELRTHLFGHAGEEE
;
A
#
# COMPACT_ATOMS: atom_id res chain seq x y z
N MET A 1 20.20 -10.55 -9.89
CA MET A 1 21.36 -9.91 -9.20
C MET A 1 21.33 -8.44 -9.52
N ALA A 2 21.55 -7.57 -8.54
CA ALA A 2 21.73 -6.15 -8.81
C ALA A 2 23.03 -5.97 -9.63
N PRO A 3 23.05 -5.04 -10.62
CA PRO A 3 24.26 -4.75 -11.39
C PRO A 3 25.36 -4.18 -10.47
N ASP A 4 26.62 -4.49 -10.79
CA ASP A 4 27.77 -3.90 -10.09
C ASP A 4 27.96 -2.42 -10.46
N ILE A 5 28.76 -1.71 -9.66
CA ILE A 5 28.98 -0.26 -9.82
C ILE A 5 29.58 0.05 -11.20
N GLU A 6 30.45 -0.82 -11.71
CA GLU A 6 31.11 -0.62 -13.01
C GLU A 6 30.12 -0.72 -14.17
N THR A 7 29.18 -1.65 -14.09
CA THR A 7 28.06 -1.79 -15.02
C THR A 7 27.16 -0.56 -14.99
N LEU A 8 26.88 -0.03 -13.80
CA LEU A 8 26.06 1.19 -13.65
C LEU A 8 26.76 2.43 -14.23
N LEU A 9 28.08 2.55 -14.04
CA LEU A 9 28.86 3.66 -14.60
C LEU A 9 28.94 3.61 -16.13
N ASN A 10 29.01 2.42 -16.73
CA ASN A 10 29.00 2.24 -18.19
C ASN A 10 27.66 2.61 -18.85
N HIS A 11 26.60 2.78 -18.07
CA HIS A 11 25.29 3.22 -18.57
C HIS A 11 25.04 4.73 -18.38
N LEU A 12 26.00 5.47 -17.83
CA LEU A 12 25.89 6.93 -17.75
C LEU A 12 26.04 7.54 -19.16
N PRO A 13 25.16 8.46 -19.57
CA PRO A 13 25.33 9.23 -20.80
C PRO A 13 26.64 10.01 -20.80
N ASP A 14 27.33 10.07 -21.95
CA ASP A 14 28.60 10.79 -22.12
C ASP A 14 28.48 12.31 -21.86
N ASP A 15 27.26 12.85 -21.89
CA ASP A 15 26.92 14.26 -21.68
C ASP A 15 26.42 14.57 -20.27
N ALA A 16 26.49 13.62 -19.32
CA ALA A 16 26.04 13.84 -17.95
C ALA A 16 26.89 14.89 -17.21
N GLU A 17 26.28 16.03 -16.84
CA GLU A 17 26.94 17.11 -16.08
C GLU A 17 27.38 16.70 -14.65
N HIS A 18 26.90 15.57 -14.14
CA HIS A 18 27.17 15.11 -12.78
C HIS A 18 27.74 13.69 -12.77
N SER A 19 28.92 13.53 -12.17
CA SER A 19 29.66 12.26 -12.03
C SER A 19 29.19 11.38 -10.86
N ARG A 20 28.11 11.76 -10.19
CA ARG A 20 27.52 11.01 -9.07
C ARG A 20 26.27 10.30 -9.60
N LEU A 21 26.11 9.04 -9.22
CA LEU A 21 24.95 8.18 -9.49
C LEU A 21 23.67 8.74 -8.83
N TYR A 22 23.21 9.90 -9.29
CA TYR A 22 21.90 10.43 -8.97
C TYR A 22 20.94 9.90 -10.04
N ILE A 23 19.88 9.22 -9.61
CA ILE A 23 18.79 8.83 -10.51
C ILE A 23 18.04 10.12 -10.84
N ALA A 24 18.26 10.63 -12.05
CA ALA A 24 17.47 11.70 -12.63
C ALA A 24 16.47 11.09 -13.61
N ALA A 25 15.20 11.42 -13.47
CA ALA A 25 14.15 10.94 -14.36
C ALA A 25 13.14 12.06 -14.61
N ASN A 26 12.62 12.13 -15.83
CA ASN A 26 11.42 12.91 -16.11
C ASN A 26 10.24 12.19 -15.44
N VAL A 27 9.48 12.91 -14.62
CA VAL A 27 8.32 12.36 -13.93
C VAL A 27 7.05 13.04 -14.42
N THR A 28 5.96 12.26 -14.44
CA THR A 28 4.61 12.75 -14.69
C THR A 28 3.82 12.59 -13.41
N TYR A 29 3.18 13.67 -12.96
CA TYR A 29 2.23 13.58 -11.86
C TYR A 29 0.96 12.90 -12.36
N LEU A 30 0.55 11.84 -11.67
CA LEU A 30 -0.73 11.20 -11.94
C LEU A 30 -1.80 11.94 -11.17
N GLU A 31 -2.90 12.28 -11.85
CA GLU A 31 -4.11 12.70 -11.17
C GLU A 31 -4.79 11.45 -10.61
N GLU A 32 -4.85 11.36 -9.29
CA GLU A 32 -5.65 10.36 -8.61
C GLU A 32 -7.13 10.72 -8.78
N THR A 33 -7.93 9.75 -9.21
CA THR A 33 -9.34 9.99 -9.52
C THR A 33 -10.26 9.01 -8.82
N GLY A 34 -11.45 9.49 -8.48
CA GLY A 34 -12.47 8.71 -7.79
C GLY A 34 -12.42 8.86 -6.27
N GLU A 35 -13.58 8.62 -5.67
CA GLU A 35 -13.81 8.62 -4.23
C GLU A 35 -14.23 7.21 -3.80
N LEU A 36 -13.96 6.88 -2.55
CA LEU A 36 -14.39 5.63 -1.94
C LEU A 36 -15.87 5.70 -1.60
N SER A 37 -16.63 4.71 -2.07
CA SER A 37 -17.99 4.52 -1.63
C SER A 37 -18.05 4.16 -0.13
N ASP A 38 -19.23 4.31 0.49
CA ASP A 38 -19.44 3.87 1.88
C ASP A 38 -19.09 2.38 2.06
N ASP A 39 -19.43 1.54 1.07
CA ASP A 39 -19.11 0.12 1.07
C ASP A 39 -17.59 -0.14 1.03
N ASP A 40 -16.84 0.68 0.30
CA ASP A 40 -15.38 0.58 0.26
C ASP A 40 -14.74 1.03 1.58
N GLN A 41 -15.27 2.10 2.18
CA GLN A 41 -14.82 2.55 3.50
C GLN A 41 -15.11 1.49 4.57
N ASP A 42 -16.30 0.86 4.53
CA ASP A 42 -16.65 -0.23 5.44
C ASP A 42 -15.76 -1.46 5.26
N PHE A 43 -15.39 -1.76 4.01
CA PHE A 43 -14.40 -2.78 3.72
C PHE A 43 -13.04 -2.47 4.37
N LEU A 44 -12.53 -1.24 4.24
CA LEU A 44 -11.28 -0.81 4.88
C LEU A 44 -11.36 -0.85 6.42
N ARG A 45 -12.50 -0.49 7.01
CA ARG A 45 -12.74 -0.57 8.46
C ARG A 45 -12.69 -2.02 8.94
N LEU A 46 -13.29 -2.94 8.19
CA LEU A 46 -13.26 -4.37 8.49
C LEU A 46 -11.83 -4.93 8.44
N LEU A 47 -11.05 -4.56 7.41
CA LEU A 47 -9.64 -4.95 7.29
C LEU A 47 -8.81 -4.46 8.48
N THR A 48 -8.95 -3.18 8.82
CA THR A 48 -8.24 -2.56 9.95
C THR A 48 -8.53 -3.30 11.25
N ARG A 49 -9.80 -3.59 11.53
CA ARG A 49 -10.21 -4.37 12.69
C ARG A 49 -9.52 -5.74 12.71
N ASN A 50 -9.59 -6.48 11.61
CA ASN A 50 -9.02 -7.83 11.53
C ASN A 50 -7.52 -7.85 11.78
N VAL A 51 -6.78 -6.88 11.22
CA VAL A 51 -5.32 -6.76 11.40
C VAL A 51 -4.98 -6.39 12.85
N VAL A 52 -5.64 -5.37 13.41
CA VAL A 52 -5.36 -4.89 14.77
C VAL A 52 -5.73 -5.96 15.81
N GLU A 53 -6.87 -6.63 15.66
CA GLU A 53 -7.25 -7.72 16.56
C GLU A 53 -6.29 -8.91 16.46
N ARG A 54 -5.83 -9.26 15.24
CA ARG A 54 -4.85 -10.33 15.06
C ARG A 54 -3.52 -9.99 15.74
N ALA A 55 -3.03 -8.76 15.58
CA ALA A 55 -1.84 -8.30 16.27
C ALA A 55 -2.04 -8.29 17.81
N GLY A 56 -3.19 -7.78 18.26
CA GLY A 56 -3.57 -7.69 19.67
C GLY A 56 -3.62 -9.03 20.39
N ARG A 57 -4.14 -10.08 19.74
CA ARG A 57 -4.15 -11.46 20.27
C ARG A 57 -2.74 -11.96 20.61
N GLY A 58 -1.74 -11.59 19.80
CA GLY A 58 -0.34 -11.95 20.05
C GLY A 58 0.28 -11.24 21.27
N MET A 59 -0.33 -10.13 21.71
CA MET A 59 0.18 -9.26 22.77
C MET A 59 -0.64 -9.32 24.07
N ASN A 60 -1.71 -10.14 24.10
CA ASN A 60 -2.63 -10.27 25.23
C ASN A 60 -3.20 -8.92 25.71
N VAL A 61 -3.52 -8.03 24.76
CA VAL A 61 -4.10 -6.71 25.02
C VAL A 61 -5.59 -6.84 25.35
N ASP A 62 -6.08 -6.01 26.27
CA ASP A 62 -7.50 -5.95 26.63
C ASP A 62 -8.39 -5.58 25.43
N ALA A 63 -9.57 -6.22 25.35
CA ALA A 63 -10.49 -6.04 24.23
C ALA A 63 -11.02 -4.60 24.11
N ALA A 64 -11.20 -3.88 25.22
CA ALA A 64 -11.64 -2.48 25.17
C ALA A 64 -10.55 -1.58 24.57
N VAL A 65 -9.28 -1.85 24.90
CA VAL A 65 -8.12 -1.13 24.34
C VAL A 65 -7.98 -1.40 22.84
N LEU A 66 -8.12 -2.65 22.41
CA LEU A 66 -8.08 -2.99 20.98
C LEU A 66 -9.20 -2.32 20.20
N ASN A 67 -10.43 -2.33 20.73
CA ASN A 67 -11.55 -1.62 20.10
C ASN A 67 -11.27 -0.13 19.98
N GLN A 68 -10.71 0.50 21.02
CA GLN A 68 -10.35 1.91 20.97
C GLN A 68 -9.33 2.20 19.87
N TRP A 69 -8.28 1.38 19.73
CA TRP A 69 -7.29 1.55 18.67
C TRP A 69 -7.90 1.39 17.28
N VAL A 70 -8.76 0.39 17.08
CA VAL A 70 -9.48 0.21 15.81
C VAL A 70 -10.29 1.45 15.48
N THR A 71 -11.06 1.97 16.44
CA THR A 71 -11.84 3.20 16.24
C THR A 71 -10.94 4.38 15.88
N SER A 72 -9.87 4.64 16.63
CA SER A 72 -8.96 5.75 16.35
C SER A 72 -8.29 5.64 14.97
N ILE A 73 -7.81 4.45 14.59
CA ILE A 73 -7.20 4.26 13.27
C ILE A 73 -8.23 4.49 12.16
N CYS A 74 -9.44 3.95 12.30
CA CYS A 74 -10.49 4.14 11.31
C CYS A 74 -10.88 5.62 11.17
N GLU A 75 -11.00 6.36 12.26
CA GLU A 75 -11.34 7.79 12.25
C GLU A 75 -10.24 8.65 11.63
N GLU A 76 -8.97 8.32 11.87
CA GLU A 76 -7.83 9.11 11.38
C GLU A 76 -7.42 8.77 9.94
N GLN A 77 -7.58 7.51 9.51
CA GLN A 77 -6.99 7.00 8.27
C GLN A 77 -8.00 6.72 7.16
N ILE A 78 -9.31 6.64 7.48
CA ILE A 78 -10.35 6.26 6.53
C ILE A 78 -11.30 7.43 6.29
N SER A 79 -11.34 7.88 5.04
CA SER A 79 -12.23 8.90 4.49
C SER A 79 -12.70 8.48 3.09
N GLU A 80 -13.39 9.36 2.37
CA GLU A 80 -13.74 9.16 0.97
C GLU A 80 -12.52 9.27 0.01
N GLU A 81 -11.38 9.77 0.49
CA GLU A 81 -10.19 9.93 -0.33
C GLU A 81 -9.51 8.58 -0.65
N LYS A 82 -9.03 8.44 -1.89
CA LYS A 82 -8.25 7.27 -2.36
C LYS A 82 -7.05 6.96 -1.45
N ALA A 83 -6.44 7.98 -0.84
CA ALA A 83 -5.31 7.83 0.08
C ALA A 83 -5.60 6.87 1.24
N SER A 84 -6.86 6.74 1.66
CA SER A 84 -7.27 5.78 2.70
C SER A 84 -6.98 4.33 2.33
N ILE A 85 -7.00 3.97 1.04
CA ILE A 85 -6.60 2.64 0.56
C ILE A 85 -5.13 2.39 0.90
N TYR A 86 -4.25 3.34 0.61
CA TYR A 86 -2.81 3.20 0.83
C TYR A 86 -2.46 3.14 2.32
N ASN A 87 -3.13 3.96 3.14
CA ASN A 87 -2.96 3.96 4.59
C ASN A 87 -3.25 2.57 5.18
N ILE A 88 -4.34 1.94 4.77
CA ILE A 88 -4.72 0.61 5.27
C ILE A 88 -3.88 -0.50 4.61
N ALA A 89 -3.59 -0.40 3.30
CA ALA A 89 -2.77 -1.38 2.60
C ALA A 89 -1.37 -1.50 3.19
N ALA A 90 -0.78 -0.42 3.73
CA ALA A 90 0.49 -0.46 4.43
C ALA A 90 0.48 -1.38 5.68
N LEU A 91 -0.69 -1.57 6.30
CA LEU A 91 -0.88 -2.48 7.45
C LEU A 91 -1.11 -3.93 7.02
N CYS A 92 -1.66 -4.15 5.82
CA CYS A 92 -2.13 -5.46 5.38
C CYS A 92 -1.18 -6.15 4.39
N LEU A 93 -0.54 -5.40 3.49
CA LEU A 93 0.32 -5.91 2.42
C LEU A 93 1.78 -5.92 2.89
N ASN A 94 2.41 -7.08 2.92
CA ASN A 94 3.82 -7.22 3.30
C ASN A 94 4.76 -7.36 2.10
N ASP A 95 4.23 -7.78 0.95
CA ASP A 95 5.00 -8.03 -0.26
C ASP A 95 5.20 -6.75 -1.10
N LEU A 96 6.39 -6.61 -1.69
CA LEU A 96 6.78 -5.42 -2.46
C LEU A 96 6.05 -5.33 -3.79
N GLU A 97 5.88 -6.46 -4.47
CA GLU A 97 5.21 -6.52 -5.77
C GLU A 97 3.74 -6.10 -5.61
N SER A 98 3.06 -6.62 -4.59
CA SER A 98 1.67 -6.26 -4.27
C SER A 98 1.50 -4.78 -3.95
N ARG A 99 2.43 -4.18 -3.20
CA ARG A 99 2.43 -2.74 -2.92
C ARG A 99 2.65 -1.91 -4.19
N GLN A 100 3.52 -2.36 -5.08
CA GLN A 100 3.83 -1.66 -6.33
C GLN A 100 2.66 -1.73 -7.31
N GLN A 101 1.97 -2.87 -7.39
CA GLN A 101 0.77 -3.04 -8.22
C GLN A 101 -0.36 -2.12 -7.74
N LEU A 102 -0.60 -2.07 -6.43
CA LEU A 102 -1.57 -1.14 -5.84
C LEU A 102 -1.22 0.34 -6.12
N LEU A 103 0.06 0.70 -6.03
CA LEU A 103 0.53 2.07 -6.32
C LEU A 103 0.36 2.44 -7.80
N ALA A 104 0.39 1.46 -8.71
CA ALA A 104 0.21 1.68 -10.13
C ALA A 104 -1.26 1.94 -10.54
N CYS A 105 -2.22 1.65 -9.67
CA CYS A 105 -3.65 1.91 -9.91
C CYS A 105 -3.93 3.41 -10.00
N THR A 106 -4.71 3.83 -11.00
CA THR A 106 -4.97 5.25 -11.24
C THR A 106 -6.26 5.72 -10.58
N THR A 107 -7.25 4.84 -10.47
CA THR A 107 -8.55 5.14 -9.85
C THR A 107 -8.72 4.49 -8.47
N ALA A 108 -9.63 5.02 -7.66
CA ALA A 108 -10.00 4.42 -6.37
C ALA A 108 -10.63 3.03 -6.53
N GLU A 109 -11.47 2.83 -7.56
CA GLU A 109 -12.11 1.55 -7.87
C GLU A 109 -11.07 0.47 -8.22
N GLU A 110 -10.12 0.80 -9.11
CA GLU A 110 -9.00 -0.09 -9.46
C GLU A 110 -8.19 -0.47 -8.22
N ALA A 111 -7.83 0.53 -7.39
CA ALA A 111 -7.01 0.31 -6.22
C ALA A 111 -7.71 -0.56 -5.16
N ILE A 112 -9.02 -0.37 -4.92
CA ILE A 112 -9.80 -1.26 -4.03
C ILE A 112 -9.86 -2.67 -4.60
N HIS A 113 -10.11 -2.81 -5.90
CA HIS A 113 -10.16 -4.12 -6.54
C HIS A 113 -8.82 -4.84 -6.38
N GLU A 114 -7.71 -4.17 -6.67
CA GLU A 114 -6.36 -4.72 -6.55
C GLU A 114 -6.05 -5.13 -5.10
N LEU A 115 -6.40 -4.28 -4.13
CA LEU A 115 -6.24 -4.59 -2.71
C LEU A 115 -7.01 -5.86 -2.31
N ARG A 116 -8.25 -6.02 -2.79
CA ARG A 116 -9.05 -7.24 -2.54
C ARG A 116 -8.40 -8.46 -3.17
N THR A 117 -7.90 -8.34 -4.41
CA THR A 117 -7.20 -9.42 -5.11
C THR A 117 -5.98 -9.89 -4.33
N HIS A 118 -5.16 -8.97 -3.82
CA HIS A 118 -3.99 -9.37 -3.02
C HIS A 118 -4.36 -10.04 -1.69
N LEU A 119 -5.41 -9.56 -1.02
CA LEU A 119 -5.79 -10.07 0.30
C LEU A 119 -6.57 -11.39 0.26
N PHE A 120 -7.36 -11.62 -0.79
CA PHE A 120 -8.24 -12.80 -0.90
C PHE A 120 -7.84 -13.75 -2.03
N GLY A 121 -7.11 -13.30 -3.04
CA GLY A 121 -6.68 -14.13 -4.17
C GLY A 121 -5.69 -15.24 -3.78
N HIS A 122 -4.94 -15.06 -2.69
CA HIS A 122 -4.03 -16.09 -2.16
C HIS A 122 -4.74 -17.18 -1.33
N ALA A 123 -6.03 -17.03 -1.02
CA ALA A 123 -6.77 -18.02 -0.23
C ALA A 123 -7.15 -19.30 -1.02
N GLY A 124 -6.83 -19.36 -2.33
CA GLY A 124 -7.17 -20.47 -3.21
C GLY A 124 -6.00 -21.37 -3.64
N GLU A 125 -4.77 -21.13 -3.17
CA GLU A 125 -3.58 -21.87 -3.61
C GLU A 125 -2.93 -22.76 -2.52
N GLU A 126 -3.55 -22.89 -1.33
CA GLU A 126 -3.08 -23.76 -0.24
C GLU A 126 -3.98 -25.01 0.01
N GLU A 127 -4.57 -25.61 -1.03
CA GLU A 127 -5.16 -26.97 -0.96
C GLU A 127 -4.35 -28.03 -1.73
#